data_AF-A0A067DWX9-F1
#
_entry.id   AF-A0A067DWX9-F1
#
_cell.length_a   1.000
_cell.length_b   1.000
_cell.length_c   1.000
_cell.angle_alpha   90.00
_cell.angle_beta   90.00
_cell.angle_gamma   90.00
#
_symmetry.space_group_name_H-M   'P 1'
#
loop_
_entity.id
_entity.type
_entity.pdbx_description
1 polymer ?
#
loop_
_entity_poly.entity_id
_entity_poly.type
_entity_poly.pdbx_seq_one_letter_code
_entity_poly.pdbx_strand_id
1 'polypeptide(L)'
;MNDVDCIVYDSFLPWALDVAKKFGLTGAAFLTQSCAVASIYHHVNKGLIKLPLTGDQVLLPGLPPLDPQDTPSFINAPASYPAFFDMIVTSQFYNIDKADWILCNTFYELEKEVI
;
A
#
# COMPACT_ATOMS: atom_id res chain seq x y z
N MET A 1 -20.18 29.02 -6.15
CA MET A 1 -19.90 27.60 -6.45
C MET A 1 -18.60 27.30 -5.74
N ASN A 2 -18.54 26.25 -4.92
CA ASN A 2 -17.27 25.89 -4.29
C ASN A 2 -16.53 25.02 -5.29
N ASP A 3 -15.39 25.52 -5.79
CA ASP A 3 -14.51 24.74 -6.65
C ASP A 3 -13.84 23.64 -5.82
N VAL A 4 -13.48 22.53 -6.47
CA VAL A 4 -12.79 21.42 -5.80
C VAL A 4 -11.29 21.69 -5.88
N ASP A 5 -10.63 21.76 -4.72
CA ASP A 5 -9.17 21.99 -4.65
C ASP A 5 -8.35 20.70 -4.52
N CYS A 6 -8.96 19.61 -4.03
CA CYS A 6 -8.26 18.38 -3.68
C CYS A 6 -9.12 17.13 -3.89
N ILE A 7 -8.48 16.02 -4.26
CA ILE A 7 -9.05 14.67 -4.27
C ILE A 7 -8.35 13.82 -3.22
N VAL A 8 -9.10 13.35 -2.23
CA VAL A 8 -8.66 12.29 -1.31
C VAL A 8 -9.23 10.98 -1.81
N TYR A 9 -8.39 9.97 -1.99
CA TYR A 9 -8.79 8.71 -2.58
C TYR A 9 -8.18 7.52 -1.84
N ASP A 10 -8.87 6.37 -1.85
CA ASP A 10 -8.28 5.14 -1.35
C ASP A 10 -7.11 4.74 -2.25
N SER A 11 -5.95 4.43 -1.65
CA SER A 11 -4.73 4.07 -2.39
C SER A 11 -4.90 2.91 -3.37
N PHE A 12 -5.93 2.06 -3.23
CA PHE A 12 -6.28 1.02 -4.21
C PHE A 12 -6.81 1.54 -5.54
N LEU A 13 -7.16 2.83 -5.64
CA LEU A 13 -7.71 3.47 -6.84
C LEU A 13 -6.72 4.48 -7.42
N PRO A 14 -5.54 4.05 -7.92
CA PRO A 14 -4.48 4.94 -8.37
C PRO A 14 -4.89 5.88 -9.51
N TRP A 15 -5.94 5.53 -10.28
CA TRP A 15 -6.49 6.37 -11.34
C TRP A 15 -7.04 7.70 -10.82
N ALA A 16 -7.47 7.77 -9.55
CA ALA A 16 -7.99 9.00 -8.96
C ALA A 16 -6.90 10.08 -8.84
N LEU A 17 -5.64 9.67 -8.67
CA LEU A 17 -4.51 10.59 -8.72
C LEU A 17 -4.32 11.17 -10.13
N ASP A 18 -4.44 10.33 -11.16
CA ASP A 18 -4.31 10.81 -12.55
C ASP A 18 -5.41 11.84 -12.88
N VAL A 19 -6.62 11.64 -12.36
CA VAL A 19 -7.69 12.63 -12.43
C VAL A 19 -7.30 13.91 -11.70
N ALA A 20 -6.84 13.85 -10.44
CA ALA A 20 -6.41 15.02 -9.68
C ALA A 20 -5.35 15.84 -10.47
N LYS A 21 -4.31 15.16 -10.95
CA LYS A 21 -3.22 15.81 -11.71
C LYS A 21 -3.69 16.38 -13.04
N LYS A 22 -4.61 15.72 -13.74
CA LYS A 22 -5.18 16.24 -15.00
C LYS A 22 -5.91 17.58 -14.81
N PHE A 23 -6.54 17.77 -13.64
CA PHE A 23 -7.26 19.00 -13.31
C PHE A 23 -6.40 20.01 -12.52
N GLY A 24 -5.11 19.73 -12.29
CA GLY A 24 -4.23 20.60 -11.51
C GLY A 24 -4.57 20.64 -10.02
N LEU A 25 -5.24 19.61 -9.49
CA LEU A 25 -5.66 19.50 -8.10
C LEU A 25 -4.61 18.79 -7.24
N THR A 26 -4.66 19.06 -5.94
CA THR A 26 -3.92 18.26 -4.95
C THR A 26 -4.50 16.84 -4.90
N GLY A 27 -3.64 15.83 -4.89
CA GLY A 27 -4.00 14.43 -4.72
C GLY A 27 -3.45 13.86 -3.41
N ALA A 28 -4.33 13.35 -2.54
CA ALA A 28 -3.95 12.71 -1.29
C ALA A 28 -4.34 11.23 -1.29
N ALA A 29 -3.33 10.36 -1.26
CA ALA A 29 -3.53 8.92 -1.15
C ALA A 29 -3.88 8.58 0.30
N PHE A 30 -4.96 7.83 0.53
CA PHE A 30 -5.37 7.37 1.85
C PHE A 30 -5.17 5.86 1.97
N LEU A 31 -4.32 5.46 2.92
CA LEU A 31 -4.08 4.07 3.27
C LEU A 31 -5.06 3.67 4.37
N THR A 32 -6.05 2.87 3.99
CA THR A 32 -7.09 2.34 4.88
C THR A 32 -6.64 1.12 5.70
N GLN A 33 -5.45 0.60 5.41
CA GLN A 33 -4.86 -0.57 6.03
C GLN A 33 -3.81 -0.18 7.07
N SER A 34 -3.44 -1.10 7.96
CA SER A 34 -2.33 -0.88 8.90
C SER A 34 -1.01 -0.65 8.16
N CYS A 35 -0.09 0.13 8.75
CA CYS A 35 1.21 0.39 8.12
C CYS A 35 2.04 -0.88 7.98
N ALA A 36 1.92 -1.84 8.89
CA ALA A 36 2.54 -3.16 8.76
C ALA A 36 2.13 -3.87 7.45
N VAL A 37 0.82 -3.90 7.16
CA VAL A 37 0.28 -4.54 5.96
C VAL A 37 0.67 -3.78 4.69
N ALA A 38 0.58 -2.45 4.72
CA ALA A 38 1.04 -1.61 3.61
C ALA A 38 2.54 -1.79 3.34
N SER A 39 3.37 -1.93 4.39
CA SER A 39 4.80 -2.20 4.28
C SER A 39 5.07 -3.54 3.59
N ILE A 40 4.36 -4.62 3.97
CA ILE A 40 4.46 -5.92 3.30
C ILE A 40 4.18 -5.78 1.80
N TYR A 41 3.05 -5.15 1.42
CA TYR A 41 2.70 -4.99 0.01
C TYR A 41 3.68 -4.12 -0.76
N HIS A 42 4.17 -3.05 -0.15
CA HIS A 42 5.18 -2.19 -0.75
C HIS A 42 6.47 -2.97 -1.06
N HIS A 43 6.94 -3.80 -0.12
CA HIS A 43 8.16 -4.60 -0.33
C HIS A 43 7.96 -5.70 -1.37
N VAL A 44 6.78 -6.29 -1.47
CA VAL A 44 6.44 -7.23 -2.56
C VAL A 44 6.36 -6.49 -3.89
N ASN A 45 5.71 -5.32 -3.95
CA ASN A 45 5.63 -4.46 -5.15
C ASN A 45 7.02 -4.09 -5.68
N LYS A 46 7.96 -3.76 -4.79
CA LYS A 46 9.36 -3.46 -5.13
C LYS A 46 10.21 -4.69 -5.44
N GLY A 47 9.66 -5.90 -5.32
CA GLY A 47 10.37 -7.16 -5.54
C GLY A 47 11.43 -7.48 -4.47
N LEU A 48 11.38 -6.79 -3.32
CA LEU A 48 12.27 -7.03 -2.17
C LEU A 48 11.84 -8.29 -1.40
N ILE A 49 10.54 -8.57 -1.36
CA ILE A 49 9.98 -9.87 -0.98
C ILE A 49 9.58 -10.60 -2.26
N LYS A 50 10.12 -11.81 -2.47
CA LYS A 50 9.80 -12.65 -3.62
C LYS A 50 8.67 -13.62 -3.28
N LEU A 51 7.80 -13.85 -4.26
CA LEU A 51 6.72 -14.81 -4.18
C LEU A 51 6.98 -16.04 -5.07
N PRO A 52 6.48 -17.24 -4.69
CA PRO A 52 5.86 -17.55 -3.39
C PRO A 52 6.86 -17.38 -2.24
N LEU A 53 6.37 -17.15 -1.02
CA LEU A 53 7.24 -17.09 0.15
C LEU A 53 7.90 -18.47 0.34
N THR A 54 9.24 -18.52 0.34
CA THR A 54 10.01 -19.77 0.40
C THR A 54 10.81 -19.94 1.69
N GLY A 55 10.89 -18.91 2.54
CA GLY A 55 11.63 -18.96 3.80
C GLY A 55 10.71 -19.18 5.01
N ASP A 56 11.33 -19.51 6.14
CA ASP A 56 10.62 -19.72 7.42
C ASP A 56 10.10 -18.42 8.02
N GLN A 57 10.70 -17.28 7.66
CA GLN A 57 10.34 -15.96 8.18
C GLN A 57 10.38 -14.88 7.10
N VAL A 58 9.53 -13.87 7.28
CA VAL A 58 9.50 -12.62 6.54
C VAL A 58 10.05 -11.52 7.43
N LEU A 59 11.18 -10.94 7.02
CA LEU A 59 11.86 -9.87 7.74
C LEU A 59 11.66 -8.55 7.01
N LEU A 60 11.12 -7.56 7.72
CA LEU A 60 10.85 -6.23 7.20
C LEU A 60 11.39 -5.17 8.17
N PRO A 61 11.93 -4.05 7.65
CA PRO A 61 12.29 -2.92 8.51
C PRO A 61 11.08 -2.49 9.35
N GLY A 62 11.29 -2.33 10.65
CA GLY A 62 10.26 -1.85 11.55
C GLY A 62 9.21 -2.85 12.00
N LEU A 63 9.29 -4.10 11.56
CA LEU A 63 8.38 -5.17 11.98
C LEU A 63 9.16 -6.28 12.68
N PRO A 64 8.54 -6.96 13.67
CA PRO A 64 9.10 -8.19 14.20
C PRO A 64 9.17 -9.25 13.08
N PRO A 65 10.02 -10.28 13.23
CA PRO A 65 9.98 -11.43 12.33
C PRO A 65 8.56 -12.01 12.26
N LEU A 66 8.06 -12.16 11.03
CA LEU A 66 6.73 -12.72 10.78
C LEU A 66 6.87 -14.12 10.20
N ASP A 67 6.01 -15.05 10.61
CA ASP A 67 5.88 -16.31 9.89
C ASP A 67 5.14 -16.04 8.57
N PRO A 68 5.35 -16.82 7.49
CA PRO A 68 4.61 -16.67 6.25
C PRO A 68 3.09 -16.60 6.47
N GLN A 69 2.57 -17.40 7.41
CA GLN A 69 1.15 -17.44 7.76
C GLN A 69 0.61 -16.15 8.39
N ASP A 70 1.48 -15.31 8.97
CA ASP A 70 1.11 -14.00 9.50
C ASP A 70 0.95 -12.94 8.39
N THR A 71 1.40 -13.24 7.17
CA THR A 71 1.24 -12.36 6.02
C THR A 71 -0.16 -12.48 5.40
N PRO A 72 -0.65 -11.43 4.71
CA PRO A 72 -1.96 -11.47 4.06
C PRO A 72 -2.13 -12.63 3.09
N SER A 73 -3.33 -13.21 3.02
CA SER A 73 -3.60 -14.45 2.27
C SER A 73 -3.22 -14.40 0.79
N PHE A 74 -3.37 -13.24 0.15
CA PHE A 74 -3.00 -13.04 -1.26
C PHE A 74 -1.48 -12.83 -1.48
N ILE A 75 -0.69 -12.69 -0.42
CA ILE A 75 0.78 -12.82 -0.48
C ILE A 75 1.19 -14.29 -0.39
N ASN A 76 0.53 -15.05 0.50
CA ASN A 76 0.76 -16.49 0.65
C ASN A 76 0.29 -17.31 -0.56
N ALA A 77 -0.87 -16.96 -1.13
CA ALA A 77 -1.51 -17.68 -2.22
C ALA A 77 -2.00 -16.72 -3.32
N PRO A 78 -1.11 -16.00 -4.01
CA PRO A 78 -1.48 -14.98 -5.00
C PRO A 78 -2.34 -15.54 -6.14
N ALA A 79 -2.07 -16.78 -6.56
CA ALA A 79 -2.85 -17.46 -7.60
C ALA A 79 -4.32 -17.73 -7.21
N SER A 80 -4.63 -17.78 -5.91
CA SER A 80 -6.00 -17.94 -5.43
C SER A 80 -6.79 -16.63 -5.43
N TYR A 81 -6.11 -15.48 -5.50
CA TYR A 81 -6.71 -14.15 -5.41
C TYR A 81 -6.14 -13.17 -6.46
N PRO A 82 -6.17 -13.51 -7.76
CA PRO A 82 -5.45 -12.74 -8.79
C PRO A 82 -5.91 -11.27 -8.89
N ALA A 83 -7.22 -11.01 -8.75
CA ALA A 83 -7.76 -9.65 -8.81
C ALA A 83 -7.33 -8.79 -7.62
N PHE A 84 -7.35 -9.34 -6.40
CA PHE A 84 -6.90 -8.62 -5.20
C PHE A 84 -5.39 -8.44 -5.20
N PHE A 85 -4.65 -9.44 -5.65
CA PHE A 85 -3.21 -9.33 -5.81
C PHE A 85 -2.84 -8.17 -6.75
N ASP A 86 -3.47 -8.10 -7.92
CA ASP A 86 -3.22 -7.03 -8.88
C ASP A 86 -3.63 -5.63 -8.35
N MET A 87 -4.80 -5.55 -7.69
CA MET A 87 -5.28 -4.29 -7.12
C MET A 87 -4.38 -3.78 -5.98
N ILE A 88 -3.99 -4.66 -5.05
CA ILE A 88 -3.35 -4.26 -3.80
C ILE A 88 -1.83 -4.26 -3.91
N VAL A 89 -1.25 -5.27 -4.55
CA VAL A 89 0.21 -5.41 -4.62
C VAL A 89 0.74 -4.66 -5.84
N THR A 90 0.11 -4.79 -7.00
CA THR A 90 0.59 -4.13 -8.22
C THR A 90 0.16 -2.66 -8.25
N SER A 91 -1.15 -2.40 -8.10
CA SER A 91 -1.74 -1.09 -8.44
C SER A 91 -1.63 -0.06 -7.33
N GLN A 92 -1.75 -0.45 -6.05
CA GLN A 92 -1.77 0.47 -4.90
C GLN A 92 -0.57 1.44 -4.86
N PHE A 93 0.63 0.95 -5.18
CA PHE A 93 1.87 1.72 -5.09
C PHE A 93 2.40 2.19 -6.46
N TYR A 94 1.65 1.98 -7.55
CA TYR A 94 2.11 2.24 -8.92
C TYR A 94 2.50 3.71 -9.17
N ASN A 95 1.71 4.66 -8.65
CA ASN A 95 1.93 6.10 -8.81
C ASN A 95 1.88 6.87 -7.48
N ILE A 96 1.95 6.16 -6.35
CA ILE A 96 1.79 6.76 -5.02
C ILE A 96 2.89 7.78 -4.68
N ASP A 97 4.07 7.64 -5.30
CA ASP A 97 5.20 8.57 -5.21
C ASP A 97 4.90 9.95 -5.82
N LYS A 98 3.85 10.05 -6.65
CA LYS A 98 3.38 11.30 -7.27
C LYS A 98 2.26 11.97 -6.47
N ALA A 99 1.74 11.33 -5.43
CA ALA A 99 0.75 11.93 -4.55
C ALA A 99 1.37 13.09 -3.78
N ASP A 100 0.61 14.15 -3.56
CA ASP A 100 1.09 15.30 -2.80
C ASP A 100 1.15 14.98 -1.31
N TRP A 101 0.19 14.17 -0.83
CA TRP A 101 0.13 13.64 0.52
C TRP A 101 -0.16 12.14 0.54
N ILE A 102 0.41 11.47 1.53
CA ILE A 102 0.09 10.10 1.91
C ILE A 102 -0.48 10.16 3.33
N LEU A 103 -1.73 9.76 3.48
CA LEU A 103 -2.48 9.78 4.72
C LEU A 103 -2.64 8.33 5.20
N CYS A 104 -2.15 8.02 6.39
CA CYS A 104 -2.27 6.69 6.98
C CYS A 104 -3.36 6.69 8.06
N ASN A 105 -4.28 5.74 8.00
CA ASN A 105 -5.32 5.56 9.02
C ASN A 105 -4.77 4.87 10.28
N THR A 106 -3.85 5.54 10.97
CA THR A 106 -3.16 5.05 12.15
C THR A 106 -2.74 6.24 13.02
N PHE A 107 -2.10 5.97 14.15
CA PHE A 107 -1.47 6.99 14.98
C PHE A 107 0.01 6.66 15.20
N TYR A 108 0.83 7.72 15.29
CA TYR A 108 2.27 7.60 15.24
C TYR A 108 2.84 6.67 16.31
N GLU A 109 2.24 6.64 17.51
CA GLU A 109 2.72 5.84 18.63
C GLU A 109 2.68 4.33 18.39
N LEU A 110 1.80 3.82 17.52
CA LEU A 110 1.80 2.40 17.13
C LEU A 110 2.81 2.07 16.05
N GLU A 111 3.23 3.05 15.26
CA GLU A 111 3.94 2.82 14.01
C GLU A 111 5.37 3.36 14.05
N LYS A 112 5.88 3.79 15.21
CA LYS A 112 7.21 4.41 15.38
C LYS A 112 8.36 3.58 14.83
N GLU A 113 8.18 2.26 14.78
CA GLU A 113 9.20 1.34 14.26
C GLU A 113 9.11 1.20 12.73
N VAL A 114 7.92 1.40 12.16
CA VAL A 114 7.59 1.20 10.73
C VAL A 114 7.72 2.50 9.92
N ILE A 115 7.49 3.67 10.53
CA ILE A 115 7.48 5.01 9.90
C ILE A 115 8.74 5.81 10.24
#